data_AF-A0A947MQ84-F1
#
_entry.id   AF-A0A947MQ84-F1
#
_cell.length_a   1.000
_cell.length_b   1.000
_cell.length_c   1.000
_cell.angle_alpha   90.00
_cell.angle_beta   90.00
_cell.angle_gamma   90.00
#
_symmetry.space_group_name_H-M   'P 1'
#
loop_
_entity.id
_entity.type
_entity.pdbx_description
1 polymer ?
#
loop_
_entity_poly.entity_id
_entity_poly.type
_entity_poly.pdbx_seq_one_letter_code
_entity_poly.pdbx_strand_id
1 'polypeptide(L)'
;MLELQGADLRQSLRKLADTLDATGEPILLKFGQRPVGVIVSLKDFRERFSIPAACDARLALVDEILSNAIAPDGSVDQALAELRSR
;
A
#
# COMPACT_ATOMS: atom_id res chain seq x y z
N MET A 1 9.59 -17.81 -23.82
CA MET A 1 8.45 -17.65 -22.89
C MET A 1 8.91 -18.20 -21.55
N LEU A 2 9.04 -17.36 -20.52
CA LEU A 2 9.48 -17.81 -19.19
C LEU A 2 8.23 -18.00 -18.34
N GLU A 3 7.73 -19.24 -18.26
CA GLU A 3 6.80 -19.64 -17.21
C GLU A 3 7.57 -19.68 -15.89
N LEU A 4 7.22 -18.81 -14.95
CA LEU A 4 7.81 -18.76 -13.62
C LEU A 4 6.81 -19.30 -12.60
N GLN A 5 7.11 -20.43 -11.98
CA GLN A 5 6.32 -20.98 -10.88
C GLN A 5 6.46 -20.10 -9.63
N GLY A 6 5.41 -19.97 -8.82
CA GLY A 6 5.32 -18.99 -7.72
C GLY A 6 6.38 -19.12 -6.59
N ALA A 7 7.14 -20.21 -6.54
CA ALA A 7 8.29 -20.35 -5.64
C ALA A 7 9.51 -19.56 -6.14
N ASP A 8 9.80 -19.62 -7.44
CA ASP A 8 10.94 -18.94 -8.08
C ASP A 8 10.75 -17.42 -8.13
N LEU A 9 9.49 -16.99 -8.26
CA LEU A 9 9.12 -15.57 -8.21
C LEU A 9 9.44 -14.97 -6.83
N ARG A 10 9.13 -15.69 -5.74
CA ARG A 10 9.39 -15.21 -4.37
C ARG A 10 10.87 -15.10 -4.06
N GLN A 11 11.68 -16.06 -4.51
CA GLN A 11 13.12 -16.04 -4.31
C GLN A 11 13.78 -14.90 -5.10
N SER A 12 13.32 -14.68 -6.33
CA SER A 12 13.79 -13.60 -7.20
C SER A 12 13.42 -12.22 -6.63
N LEU A 13 12.20 -12.07 -6.11
CA LEU A 13 11.76 -10.82 -5.48
C LEU A 13 12.53 -10.49 -4.21
N ARG A 14 12.88 -11.50 -3.40
CA ARG A 14 13.70 -11.27 -2.19
C ARG A 14 15.09 -10.72 -2.54
N LYS A 15 15.76 -11.32 -3.53
CA LYS A 15 17.07 -10.83 -3.99
C LYS A 15 16.99 -9.41 -4.55
N LEU A 16 15.91 -9.08 -5.27
CA LEU A 16 15.68 -7.73 -5.78
C LEU A 16 15.48 -6.74 -4.63
N ALA A 17 14.71 -7.09 -3.60
CA ALA A 17 14.53 -6.27 -2.40
C ALA A 17 15.85 -6.05 -1.67
N ASP A 18 16.63 -7.11 -1.44
CA ASP A 18 17.94 -7.02 -0.78
C ASP A 18 18.92 -6.13 -1.57
N THR A 19 18.86 -6.18 -2.91
CA THR A 19 19.68 -5.33 -3.80
C THR A 19 19.24 -3.87 -3.71
N LEU A 20 17.94 -3.60 -3.74
CA LEU A 20 17.38 -2.26 -3.62
C LEU A 20 17.69 -1.61 -2.27
N ASP A 21 17.64 -2.39 -1.18
CA ASP A 21 17.99 -1.90 0.16
C ASP A 21 19.50 -1.64 0.29
N ALA A 22 20.34 -2.44 -0.38
CA ALA A 22 21.79 -2.29 -0.32
C ALA A 22 22.32 -1.13 -1.18
N THR A 23 21.79 -0.94 -2.38
CA THR A 23 22.30 0.08 -3.32
C THR A 23 21.50 1.38 -3.30
N GLY A 24 20.22 1.32 -2.94
CA GLY A 24 19.29 2.44 -3.09
C GLY A 24 19.00 2.82 -4.54
N GLU A 25 19.47 2.03 -5.52
CA GLU A 25 19.32 2.36 -6.94
C GLU A 25 18.03 1.78 -7.55
N PRO A 26 17.32 2.54 -8.41
CA PRO A 26 16.16 2.04 -9.13
C PRO A 26 16.52 0.88 -10.07
N ILE A 27 15.71 -0.17 -10.05
CA ILE A 27 15.89 -1.34 -10.92
C ILE A 27 14.91 -1.26 -12.10
N LEU A 28 15.45 -1.24 -13.33
CA LEU A 28 14.65 -1.27 -14.54
C LEU A 28 14.20 -2.70 -14.86
N LEU A 29 12.88 -2.92 -14.88
CA LEU A 29 12.28 -4.17 -15.34
C LEU A 29 12.16 -4.19 -16.85
N LYS A 30 12.63 -5.29 -17.46
CA LYS A 30 12.52 -5.55 -18.89
C LYS A 30 11.83 -6.87 -19.16
N PHE A 31 10.96 -6.90 -20.16
CA PHE A 31 10.43 -8.13 -20.74
C PHE A 31 11.03 -8.31 -22.14
N GLY A 32 12.00 -9.23 -22.26
CA GLY A 32 12.88 -9.28 -23.42
C GLY A 32 13.72 -8.01 -23.52
N GLN A 33 13.63 -7.31 -24.66
CA GLN A 33 14.32 -6.02 -24.87
C GLN A 33 13.46 -4.79 -24.51
N ARG A 34 12.19 -4.99 -24.13
CA ARG A 34 11.27 -3.88 -23.86
C ARG A 34 11.27 -3.52 -22.37
N PRO A 35 11.46 -2.24 -22.00
CA PRO A 35 11.26 -1.79 -20.63
C PRO A 35 9.76 -1.85 -20.28
N VAL A 36 9.43 -2.40 -19.11
CA VAL A 36 8.04 -2.59 -18.65
C VAL A 36 7.74 -1.88 -17.33
N GLY A 37 8.75 -1.50 -16.57
CA GLY A 37 8.55 -0.78 -15.31
C GLY A 37 9.85 -0.51 -14.58
N VAL A 38 9.76 0.21 -13.46
CA VAL A 38 10.90 0.50 -12.58
C VAL A 38 10.49 0.11 -11.16
N ILE A 39 11.37 -0.61 -10.46
CA ILE A 39 11.23 -0.87 -9.02
C ILE A 39 12.13 0.12 -8.29
N VAL A 40 11.56 0.81 -7.30
CA VAL A 40 12.28 1.72 -6.39
C VAL A 40 11.99 1.34 -4.95
N SER A 41 12.83 1.78 -4.03
CA SER A 41 12.56 1.60 -2.60
C SER A 41 11.31 2.40 -2.22
N LEU A 42 10.59 1.94 -1.20
CA LEU A 42 9.41 2.67 -0.72
C LEU A 42 9.79 4.06 -0.18
N LYS A 43 11.00 4.21 0.35
CA LYS A 43 11.56 5.48 0.79
C LYS A 43 11.73 6.44 -0.39
N ASP A 44 12.41 6.00 -1.46
CA ASP A 44 12.61 6.81 -2.67
C ASP A 44 11.30 7.14 -3.35
N PHE A 45 10.36 6.19 -3.36
CA PHE A 45 9.01 6.46 -3.84
C PHE A 45 8.35 7.60 -3.06
N ARG A 46 8.44 7.59 -1.72
CA ARG A 46 7.88 8.66 -0.89
C ARG A 46 8.59 9.99 -1.12
N GLU A 47 9.91 9.99 -1.16
CA GLU A 47 10.70 11.22 -1.30
C GLU A 47 10.59 11.87 -2.68
N ARG A 48 10.49 11.06 -3.75
CA ARG A 48 10.52 11.56 -5.14
C ARG A 48 9.17 11.58 -5.84
N PHE A 49 8.24 10.70 -5.44
CA PHE A 49 6.98 10.48 -6.16
C PHE A 49 5.72 10.63 -5.31
N SER A 50 5.80 10.59 -3.97
CA SER A 50 4.65 10.99 -3.17
C SER A 50 4.51 12.49 -3.26
N ILE A 51 3.45 12.95 -3.93
CA ILE A 51 3.00 14.33 -3.85
C ILE A 51 2.61 14.54 -2.38
N PRO A 52 3.40 15.27 -1.57
CA PRO A 52 3.13 15.39 -0.13
C PRO A 52 1.70 15.89 0.10
N ALA A 53 1.27 16.85 -0.72
CA ALA A 53 -0.06 17.44 -0.69
C ALA A 53 -1.23 16.44 -0.81
N ALA A 54 -1.11 15.35 -1.58
CA ALA A 54 -2.20 14.37 -1.69
C ALA A 54 -2.27 13.47 -0.45
N CYS A 55 -1.12 13.15 0.14
CA CYS A 55 -1.05 12.43 1.39
C CYS A 55 -1.56 13.30 2.56
N ASP A 56 -1.14 14.56 2.59
CA ASP A 56 -1.54 15.56 3.59
C ASP A 56 -3.05 15.85 3.50
N ALA A 57 -3.60 16.00 2.30
CA ALA A 57 -5.05 16.17 2.10
C ALA A 57 -5.85 14.96 2.58
N ARG A 58 -5.34 13.74 2.34
CA ARG A 58 -5.99 12.51 2.83
C ARG A 58 -5.93 12.43 4.35
N LEU A 59 -4.79 12.75 4.96
CA LEU A 59 -4.64 12.74 6.41
C LEU A 59 -5.55 13.79 7.07
N ALA A 60 -5.63 14.99 6.51
CA ALA A 60 -6.53 16.04 6.97
C ALA A 60 -8.01 15.61 6.88
N LEU A 61 -8.42 14.98 5.78
CA LEU A 61 -9.78 14.47 5.61
C LEU A 61 -10.12 13.35 6.61
N VAL A 62 -9.18 12.45 6.87
CA VAL A 62 -9.37 11.37 7.87
C VAL A 62 -9.51 11.96 9.27
N ASP A 63 -8.71 12.96 9.61
CA ASP A 63 -8.77 13.64 10.90
C ASP A 63 -10.10 14.38 11.08
N GLU A 64 -10.61 15.01 10.02
CA GLU A 64 -11.94 15.63 10.00
C GLU A 64 -13.06 14.61 10.24
N ILE A 65 -13.00 13.44 9.57
CA ILE A 65 -14.01 12.38 9.74
C ILE A 65 -14.00 11.83 11.17
N LEU A 66 -12.81 11.60 11.74
CA LEU A 66 -12.67 11.06 13.09
C LEU A 66 -13.04 12.08 14.16
N SER A 67 -12.71 13.37 13.95
CA SER A 67 -13.06 14.45 14.88
C SER A 67 -14.54 14.78 14.87
N ASN A 68 -15.21 14.60 13.73
CA ASN A 68 -16.66 14.75 13.58
C ASN A 68 -17.43 13.44 13.82
N ALA A 69 -16.75 12.37 14.22
CA ALA A 69 -17.40 11.12 14.56
C ALA A 69 -18.31 11.33 15.77
N ILE A 70 -19.62 11.35 15.53
CA ILE A 70 -20.63 11.38 16.58
C ILE A 70 -20.47 10.09 17.39
N ALA A 71 -20.24 10.24 18.70
CA ALA A 71 -20.23 9.10 19.59
C ALA A 71 -21.61 8.42 19.49
N PRO A 72 -21.66 7.11 19.18
CA PRO A 72 -22.95 6.43 19.08
C PRO A 72 -23.67 6.51 20.43
N ASP A 73 -24.87 7.09 20.44
CA ASP A 73 -25.72 7.30 21.63
C ASP A 73 -26.24 5.99 22.26
N GLY A 74 -25.89 4.83 21.69
CA GLY A 74 -26.38 3.52 22.11
C GLY A 74 -25.32 2.43 22.03
N SER A 75 -25.47 1.42 22.89
CA SER A 75 -24.63 0.21 22.83
C SER A 75 -24.91 -0.58 21.57
N VAL A 76 -23.85 -1.07 20.92
CA VAL A 76 -23.92 -2.03 19.80
C VAL A 76 -24.79 -3.23 20.14
N ASP A 77 -24.76 -3.67 21.41
CA ASP A 77 -25.57 -4.80 21.89
C ASP A 77 -27.07 -4.50 21.88
N GLN A 78 -27.46 -3.24 22.13
CA GLN A 78 -28.85 -2.80 22.08
C GLN A 78 -29.39 -2.81 20.64
N ALA A 79 -28.63 -2.27 19.69
CA ALA A 79 -28.99 -2.27 18.28
C ALA A 79 -29.10 -3.70 17.70
N LEU A 80 -28.21 -4.60 18.13
CA LEU A 80 -28.25 -6.02 17.73
C LEU A 80 -29.43 -6.78 18.36
N ALA A 81 -29.85 -6.41 19.57
CA ALA A 81 -31.01 -7.01 20.23
C ALA A 81 -32.32 -6.60 19.53
N GLU A 82 -32.46 -5.35 19.11
CA GLU A 82 -33.63 -4.85 18.37
C GLU A 82 -33.77 -5.45 16.97
N LEU A 83 -32.66 -5.72 16.28
CA LEU A 83 -32.68 -6.38 14.98
C LEU A 83 -33.09 -7.85 15.06
N ARG A 84 -32.81 -8.53 16.18
CA ARG A 84 -33.13 -9.95 16.41
C ARG A 84 -34.55 -10.18 16.90
N SER A 85 -35.23 -9.14 17.37
CA SER A 85 -36.62 -9.21 17.84
C SER A 85 -37.67 -8.90 16.76
N ARG A 86 -37.22 -8.65 15.52
CA ARG A 86 -38.03 -8.61 14.30
C ARG A 86 -38.05 -9.95 13.59
#